data_AF-A0AA47EID2-F1
#
_entry.id   AF-A0AA47EID2-F1
#
_cell.length_a   1.000
_cell.length_b   1.000
_cell.length_c   1.000
_cell.angle_alpha   90.00
_cell.angle_beta   90.00
_cell.angle_gamma   90.00
#
_symmetry.space_group_name_H-M   'P 1'
#
loop_
_entity.id
_entity.type
_entity.pdbx_description
1 polymer ?
#
loop_
_entity_poly.entity_id
_entity_poly.type
_entity_poly.pdbx_seq_one_letter_code
_entity_poly.pdbx_strand_id
1 'polypeptide(L)'
;MKNKKIINVILGLLIILFSGLLIVFIMIKSSSEFDAAIIGMVLFGYPVFTLITSIVLQLLIKKKVIVLSIIFVCYLIPILIFNSSCLPYCFIYTLIGLIGTFIADFILKRRKRIIT
;
A
#
# COMPACT_ATOMS: atom_id res chain seq x y z
N MET A 1 -20.70 17.15 4.52
CA MET A 1 -20.50 16.66 3.14
C MET A 1 -19.04 16.41 2.75
N LYS A 2 -18.06 17.23 3.14
CA LYS A 2 -16.63 17.08 2.73
C LYS A 2 -15.98 15.73 3.09
N ASN A 3 -16.28 15.18 4.27
CA ASN A 3 -15.70 13.91 4.72
C ASN A 3 -16.19 12.68 3.94
N LYS A 4 -17.47 12.62 3.52
CA LYS A 4 -17.99 11.48 2.74
C LYS A 4 -17.28 11.32 1.39
N LYS A 5 -16.91 12.44 0.75
CA LYS A 5 -16.21 12.43 -0.55
C LYS A 5 -14.78 11.90 -0.41
N ILE A 6 -14.08 12.29 0.66
CA ILE A 6 -12.73 11.80 0.99
C ILE A 6 -12.78 10.31 1.32
N ILE A 7 -13.76 9.87 2.10
CA ILE A 7 -13.96 8.46 2.45
C ILE A 7 -14.20 7.61 1.19
N ASN A 8 -15.05 8.05 0.26
CA ASN A 8 -15.29 7.31 -0.99
C ASN A 8 -14.04 7.24 -1.88
N VAL A 9 -13.20 8.28 -1.90
CA VAL A 9 -11.93 8.26 -2.63
C VAL A 9 -10.94 7.28 -2.00
N ILE A 10 -10.83 7.27 -0.66
CA ILE A 10 -9.99 6.32 0.07
C ILE A 10 -10.47 4.89 -0.19
N LEU A 11 -11.77 4.65 -0.10
CA LEU A 11 -12.38 3.35 -0.35
C LEU A 11 -12.12 2.89 -1.79
N GLY A 12 -12.26 3.79 -2.77
CA GLY A 12 -11.94 3.51 -4.17
C GLY A 12 -10.48 3.16 -4.39
N LEU A 13 -9.56 3.90 -3.77
CA LEU A 13 -8.11 3.60 -3.84
C LEU A 13 -7.82 2.24 -3.21
N LEU A 14 -8.43 1.95 -2.06
CA LEU A 14 -8.31 0.67 -1.37
C LEU A 14 -8.77 -0.50 -2.26
N ILE A 15 -9.91 -0.35 -2.92
CA ILE A 15 -10.48 -1.37 -3.81
C ILE A 15 -9.57 -1.61 -5.01
N ILE A 16 -8.99 -0.56 -5.60
CA ILE A 16 -8.05 -0.68 -6.73
C ILE A 16 -6.74 -1.35 -6.29
N LEU A 17 -6.22 -1.00 -5.12
CA LEU A 17 -5.05 -1.66 -4.54
C LEU A 17 -5.31 -3.14 -4.30
N PHE A 18 -6.47 -3.44 -3.72
CA PHE A 18 -6.82 -4.80 -3.35
C PHE A 18 -7.09 -5.67 -4.58
N SER A 19 -7.79 -5.15 -5.60
CA SER A 19 -8.03 -5.87 -6.85
C SER A 19 -6.75 -6.09 -7.65
N GLY A 20 -5.86 -5.08 -7.73
CA GLY A 20 -4.56 -5.21 -8.39
C GLY A 20 -3.65 -6.24 -7.71
N LEU A 21 -3.63 -6.25 -6.37
CA LEU A 21 -2.86 -7.23 -5.60
C LEU A 21 -3.38 -8.66 -5.84
N LEU A 22 -4.70 -8.82 -5.85
CA LEU A 22 -5.39 -10.11 -5.97
C LEU A 22 -5.26 -10.72 -7.38
N ILE A 23 -5.33 -9.90 -8.44
CA ILE A 23 -5.12 -10.34 -9.83
C ILE A 23 -3.70 -10.87 -10.03
N VAL A 24 -2.69 -10.17 -9.51
CA VAL A 24 -1.29 -10.59 -9.64
C VAL A 24 -1.05 -11.88 -8.83
N PHE A 25 -1.64 -12.03 -7.65
CA PHE A 25 -1.56 -13.27 -6.88
C PHE A 25 -2.21 -14.46 -7.59
N ILE A 26 -3.35 -14.26 -8.27
CA ILE A 26 -4.01 -15.28 -9.09
C ILE A 26 -3.12 -15.66 -10.29
N MET A 27 -2.52 -14.68 -10.97
CA MET A 27 -1.63 -14.94 -12.10
C MET A 27 -0.38 -15.72 -11.68
N ILE A 28 0.25 -15.36 -10.56
CA ILE A 28 1.42 -16.07 -10.01
C ILE A 28 1.10 -17.53 -9.68
N LYS A 29 -0.10 -17.82 -9.20
CA LYS A 29 -0.53 -19.20 -8.92
C LYS A 29 -0.76 -20.03 -10.19
N SER A 30 -1.03 -19.39 -11.34
CA SER A 30 -1.45 -20.07 -12.57
C SER A 30 -0.29 -20.37 -13.54
N SER A 31 0.83 -19.65 -13.45
CA SER A 31 1.96 -19.81 -14.36
C SER A 31 3.10 -20.58 -13.68
N SER A 32 3.32 -21.83 -14.08
CA SER A 32 4.47 -22.64 -13.63
C SER A 32 5.80 -22.25 -14.30
N GLU A 33 5.85 -21.22 -15.16
CA GLU A 33 7.04 -20.88 -15.97
C GLU A 33 7.25 -19.37 -16.18
N PHE A 34 7.33 -18.56 -15.11
CA PHE A 34 7.67 -17.13 -15.27
C PHE A 34 8.50 -16.54 -14.12
N ASP A 35 9.68 -17.11 -13.90
CA ASP A 35 10.48 -16.83 -12.70
C ASP A 35 11.03 -15.38 -12.64
N ALA A 36 11.54 -14.82 -13.74
CA ALA A 36 12.22 -13.52 -13.66
C ALA A 36 11.27 -12.31 -13.49
N ALA A 37 10.12 -12.30 -14.18
CA ALA A 37 9.19 -11.18 -14.13
C ALA A 37 8.44 -11.12 -12.80
N ILE A 38 8.09 -12.28 -12.24
CA ILE A 38 7.43 -12.40 -10.93
C ILE A 38 8.36 -11.93 -9.82
N ILE A 39 9.63 -12.34 -9.86
CA ILE A 39 10.65 -11.90 -8.89
C ILE A 39 10.81 -10.37 -8.95
N GLY A 40 10.87 -9.77 -10.14
CA GLY A 40 10.94 -8.33 -10.31
C GLY A 40 9.72 -7.59 -9.74
N MET A 41 8.51 -8.11 -9.95
CA MET A 41 7.28 -7.54 -9.37
C MET A 41 7.27 -7.64 -7.84
N VAL A 42 7.66 -8.79 -7.27
CA VAL A 42 7.68 -9.02 -5.81
C VAL A 42 8.73 -8.18 -5.10
N LEU A 43 9.92 -8.04 -5.69
CA LEU A 43 11.06 -7.34 -5.09
C LEU A 43 11.05 -5.82 -5.33
N PHE A 44 10.47 -5.34 -6.43
CA PHE A 44 10.46 -3.91 -6.76
C PHE A 44 9.07 -3.35 -6.98
N GLY A 45 8.21 -4.04 -7.73
CA GLY A 45 6.87 -3.56 -8.06
C GLY A 45 6.02 -3.26 -6.81
N TYR A 46 5.80 -4.27 -5.97
CA TYR A 46 4.98 -4.12 -4.76
C TYR A 46 5.55 -3.15 -3.72
N PRO A 47 6.86 -3.15 -3.39
CA PRO A 47 7.47 -2.12 -2.56
C PRO A 47 7.21 -0.71 -3.05
N VAL A 48 7.51 -0.43 -4.32
CA VAL A 48 7.37 0.90 -4.91
C VAL A 48 5.90 1.34 -4.92
N PHE A 49 5.00 0.42 -5.29
CA PHE A 49 3.57 0.71 -5.29
C PHE A 49 3.02 0.99 -3.88
N THR A 50 3.48 0.23 -2.88
CA THR A 50 3.13 0.47 -1.47
C THR A 50 3.62 1.83 -0.99
N LEU A 51 4.84 2.20 -1.38
CA LEU A 51 5.43 3.48 -1.03
C LEU A 51 4.62 4.64 -1.63
N ILE A 52 4.33 4.60 -2.93
CA ILE A 52 3.52 5.63 -3.61
C ILE A 52 2.13 5.72 -2.97
N THR A 53 1.48 4.58 -2.78
CA THR A 53 0.16 4.50 -2.15
C THR A 53 0.17 5.13 -0.77
N SER A 54 1.13 4.77 0.08
CA SER A 54 1.23 5.29 1.45
C SER A 54 1.42 6.80 1.48
N ILE A 55 2.18 7.36 0.53
CA ILE A 55 2.35 8.81 0.38
C ILE A 55 1.01 9.46 0.04
N VAL A 56 0.31 8.97 -0.99
CA VAL A 56 -0.99 9.52 -1.42
C VAL A 56 -2.01 9.43 -0.29
N LEU A 57 -2.11 8.27 0.36
CA LEU A 57 -3.07 8.04 1.45
C LEU A 57 -2.76 8.94 2.66
N GLN A 58 -1.48 9.13 3.00
CA GLN A 58 -1.07 10.03 4.09
C GLN A 58 -1.35 11.49 3.77
N LEU A 59 -1.20 11.93 2.51
CA LEU A 59 -1.56 13.29 2.09
C LEU A 59 -3.08 13.55 2.22
N LEU A 60 -3.91 12.53 1.97
CA LEU A 60 -5.36 12.61 2.06
C LEU A 60 -5.89 12.52 3.51
N ILE A 61 -5.46 11.50 4.26
CA ILE A 61 -5.99 11.17 5.59
C ILE A 61 -5.28 11.98 6.68
N LYS A 62 -3.98 12.27 6.51
CA LYS A 62 -3.11 12.98 7.47
C LYS A 62 -3.03 12.31 8.85
N LYS A 63 -3.43 11.04 8.97
CA LYS A 63 -3.33 10.22 10.19
C LYS A 63 -2.54 8.95 9.89
N LYS A 64 -1.27 8.91 10.31
CA LYS A 64 -0.33 7.82 10.03
C LYS A 64 -0.84 6.45 10.43
N VAL A 65 -1.40 6.37 11.65
CA VAL A 65 -1.90 5.10 12.22
C VAL A 65 -2.99 4.48 11.33
N ILE A 66 -3.88 5.30 10.77
CA ILE A 66 -4.96 4.82 9.89
C ILE A 66 -4.38 4.31 8.57
N VAL A 67 -3.44 5.06 7.97
CA VAL A 67 -2.78 4.66 6.71
C VAL A 67 -2.03 3.34 6.87
N LEU A 68 -1.26 3.20 7.95
CA LEU A 68 -0.52 1.97 8.24
C LEU A 68 -1.46 0.80 8.50
N SER A 69 -2.54 1.00 9.25
CA SER A 69 -3.52 -0.05 9.52
C SER A 69 -4.18 -0.54 8.24
N ILE A 70 -4.50 0.37 7.31
CA ILE A 70 -5.03 0.03 5.98
C ILE A 70 -4.04 -0.84 5.21
N ILE A 71 -2.78 -0.41 5.11
CA ILE A 71 -1.74 -1.14 4.37
C ILE A 71 -1.55 -2.53 4.98
N PHE A 72 -1.46 -2.60 6.30
CA PHE A 72 -1.31 -3.86 7.03
C PHE A 72 -2.46 -4.82 6.73
N VAL A 73 -3.72 -4.37 6.84
CA VAL A 73 -4.91 -5.19 6.55
C VAL A 73 -4.94 -5.64 5.09
N CYS A 74 -4.62 -4.75 4.14
CA CYS A 74 -4.57 -5.09 2.72
C CYS A 74 -3.56 -6.22 2.42
N TYR A 75 -2.42 -6.25 3.12
CA TYR A 75 -1.42 -7.29 2.96
C TYR A 75 -1.67 -8.53 3.84
N LEU A 76 -2.47 -8.41 4.91
CA LEU A 76 -2.84 -9.52 5.78
C LEU A 76 -3.89 -10.45 5.15
N ILE A 77 -4.84 -9.92 4.39
CA ILE A 77 -5.92 -10.73 3.77
C ILE A 77 -5.37 -11.79 2.79
N PRO A 78 -4.42 -11.47 1.88
CA PRO A 78 -3.79 -12.48 1.03
C PRO A 78 -3.08 -13.57 1.83
N ILE A 79 -2.46 -13.24 2.95
CA ILE A 79 -1.76 -14.21 3.80
C ILE A 79 -2.72 -15.24 4.39
N LEU A 80 -3.90 -14.79 4.85
CA LEU A 80 -4.94 -15.66 5.37
C LEU A 80 -5.51 -16.62 4.30
N ILE A 81 -5.46 -16.22 3.02
CA ILE A 81 -6.05 -16.99 1.91
C ILE A 81 -5.03 -17.93 1.25
N PHE A 82 -3.76 -17.52 1.13
CA PHE A 82 -2.79 -18.19 0.25
C PHE A 82 -1.74 -19.03 0.98
N ASN A 83 -1.12 -18.55 2.08
CA ASN A 83 -0.23 -19.34 2.96
C ASN A 83 0.35 -18.47 4.10
N SER A 84 0.66 -19.08 5.25
CA SER A 84 1.33 -18.42 6.39
C SER A 84 2.78 -18.04 6.12
N SER A 85 3.45 -18.65 5.14
CA SER A 85 4.85 -18.37 4.78
C SER A 85 5.09 -16.93 4.29
N CYS A 86 4.03 -16.20 3.94
CA CYS A 86 4.11 -14.82 3.47
C CYS A 86 4.03 -13.76 4.59
N LEU A 87 3.92 -14.17 5.87
CA LEU A 87 3.89 -13.27 7.04
C LEU A 87 4.99 -12.20 7.05
N PRO A 88 6.28 -12.53 6.78
CA PRO A 88 7.37 -11.57 6.83
C PRO A 88 7.20 -10.43 5.81
N TYR A 89 6.65 -10.73 4.63
CA TYR A 89 6.44 -9.74 3.57
C TYR A 89 5.42 -8.67 3.97
N CYS A 90 4.41 -9.01 4.77
CA CYS A 90 3.46 -8.02 5.29
C CYS A 90 4.16 -6.99 6.19
N PHE A 91 5.07 -7.43 7.06
CA PHE A 91 5.85 -6.51 7.90
C PHE A 91 6.78 -5.63 7.05
N ILE A 92 7.44 -6.20 6.05
CA ILE A 92 8.32 -5.46 5.12
C ILE A 92 7.53 -4.37 4.38
N TYR A 93 6.39 -4.71 3.78
CA TYR A 93 5.57 -3.73 3.06
C TYR A 93 4.96 -2.68 4.00
N THR A 94 4.63 -3.05 5.24
CA THR A 94 4.15 -2.08 6.24
C THR A 94 5.25 -1.10 6.67
N LEU A 95 6.49 -1.56 6.82
CA LEU A 95 7.66 -0.70 7.05
C LEU A 95 7.94 0.24 5.88
N ILE A 96 7.80 -0.24 4.65
CA ILE A 96 7.90 0.60 3.45
C ILE A 96 6.79 1.66 3.45
N GLY A 97 5.56 1.28 3.81
CA GLY A 97 4.45 2.21 3.99
C GLY A 97 4.74 3.26 5.06
N LEU A 98 5.38 2.88 6.17
CA LEU A 98 5.81 3.80 7.23
C LEU A 98 6.76 4.86 6.67
N ILE A 99 7.78 4.46 5.90
CA ILE A 99 8.72 5.37 5.23
C ILE A 99 7.95 6.36 4.35
N GLY A 100 7.03 5.87 3.51
CA GLY A 100 6.22 6.75 2.67
C GLY A 100 5.33 7.72 3.47
N THR A 101 4.76 7.31 4.60
CA THR A 101 4.02 8.23 5.47
C THR A 101 4.92 9.33 6.08
N PHE A 102 6.17 9.03 6.41
CA PHE A 102 7.13 10.04 6.87
C PHE A 102 7.50 11.04 5.77
N ILE A 103 7.70 10.55 4.54
CA ILE A 103 7.96 11.39 3.37
C ILE A 103 6.79 12.36 3.14
N ALA A 104 5.56 11.85 3.14
CA ALA A 104 4.35 12.67 2.97
C ALA A 104 4.22 13.74 4.07
N ASP A 105 4.53 13.39 5.31
CA ASP A 105 4.56 14.32 6.43
C ASP A 105 5.60 15.42 6.26
N PHE A 106 6.79 15.08 5.76
CA PHE A 106 7.83 16.07 5.47
C PHE A 106 7.38 17.05 4.39
N ILE A 107 6.71 16.56 3.34
CA ILE A 107 6.11 17.38 2.27
C ILE A 107 5.03 18.32 2.85
N LEU A 108 4.13 17.79 3.68
CA LEU A 108 3.08 18.59 4.35
C LEU A 108 3.67 19.66 5.28
N LYS A 109 4.72 19.32 6.03
CA LYS A 109 5.38 20.23 6.98
C LYS A 109 6.10 21.37 6.24
N ARG A 110 6.78 21.08 5.12
CA ARG A 110 7.37 22.11 4.26
C ARG A 110 6.30 23.05 3.70
N ARG A 111 5.17 22.53 3.22
CA ARG A 111 4.09 23.37 2.66
C ARG A 111 3.51 24.33 3.69
N LYS A 112 3.28 23.89 4.93
CA LYS A 112 2.78 24.79 6.00
C LYS A 112 3.75 25.94 6.31
N ARG A 113 5.06 25.65 6.32
CA ARG A 113 6.11 26.64 6.65
C ARG A 113 6.32 27.71 5.55
N ILE A 114 5.78 27.53 4.35
CA ILE A 114 5.86 28.49 3.23
C ILE A 114 4.67 29.48 3.25
N ILE A 115 3.57 29.14 3.93
CA ILE A 115 2.32 29.92 3.93
C ILE A 115 2.20 30.78 5.21
N THR A 116 3.14 30.64 6.15
CA THR A 116 3.23 31.47 7.37
C THR A 116 4.42 32.40 7.24
#